data_AF-A0A1A7Y2S8-F1
#
_entry.id   AF-A0A1A7Y2S8-F1
#
_cell.length_a   1.000
_cell.length_b   1.000
_cell.length_c   1.000
_cell.angle_alpha   90.00
_cell.angle_beta   90.00
_cell.angle_gamma   90.00
#
_symmetry.space_group_name_H-M   'P 1'
#
loop_
_entity.id
_entity.type
_entity.pdbx_description
1 polymer ?
#
loop_
_entity_poly.entity_id
_entity_poly.type
_entity_poly.pdbx_seq_one_letter_code
_entity_poly.pdbx_strand_id
1 'polypeptide(L)'
;LTGRLPIRNGFYTTNAHARNAYTPQEMVGGISKDEILLPQLLKKQGYVSKIVGKWHLGHRPQYLPLEHGFDEWFGSPNCHFGPYNNSVRPNIPIYNNSEMLGRYFEEFQINLKTGESNLTQLYLQEGLDFILRQTEAKQPFFLYWAADATHAHVYASKPFLGKSQRGL
;
A
#
# COMPACT_ATOMS: atom_id res chain seq x y z
N LEU A 1 -3.77 -10.75 -5.70
CA LEU A 1 -5.15 -10.25 -5.80
C LEU A 1 -5.94 -10.87 -6.95
N THR A 2 -5.29 -11.31 -8.04
CA THR A 2 -5.96 -11.92 -9.21
C THR A 2 -6.15 -13.44 -9.11
N GLY A 3 -5.47 -14.11 -8.18
CA GLY A 3 -5.39 -15.58 -8.15
C GLY A 3 -4.60 -16.19 -9.33
N ARG A 4 -3.82 -15.38 -10.07
CA ARG A 4 -3.11 -15.75 -11.30
C ARG A 4 -1.61 -15.45 -11.20
N LEU A 5 -0.79 -16.28 -11.85
CA LEU A 5 0.67 -16.08 -11.93
C LEU A 5 1.04 -14.74 -12.58
N PRO A 6 2.18 -14.10 -12.20
CA PRO A 6 2.63 -12.84 -12.78
C PRO A 6 2.78 -12.84 -14.32
N ILE A 7 3.26 -13.96 -14.88
CA ILE A 7 3.35 -14.13 -16.35
C ILE A 7 1.99 -14.09 -17.06
N ARG A 8 0.89 -14.35 -16.34
CA ARG A 8 -0.48 -14.32 -16.87
C ARG A 8 -1.18 -12.97 -16.66
N ASN A 9 -0.81 -12.23 -15.62
CA ASN A 9 -1.45 -10.97 -15.23
C ASN A 9 -0.65 -9.72 -15.61
N GLY A 10 0.51 -9.90 -16.25
CA GLY A 10 1.33 -8.81 -16.78
C GLY A 10 2.42 -8.26 -15.84
N PHE A 11 2.54 -8.77 -14.61
CA PHE A 11 3.56 -8.31 -13.64
C PHE A 11 4.92 -9.00 -13.84
N TYR A 12 5.53 -8.82 -15.01
CA TYR A 12 6.88 -9.33 -15.32
C TYR A 12 7.57 -8.41 -16.34
N THR A 13 8.84 -8.70 -16.67
CA THR A 13 9.56 -7.98 -17.71
C THR A 13 10.10 -8.93 -18.77
N THR A 14 10.16 -8.44 -20.01
CA THR A 14 10.81 -9.10 -21.16
C THR A 14 12.08 -8.38 -21.60
N ASN A 15 12.52 -7.34 -20.90
CA ASN A 15 13.72 -6.55 -21.26
C ASN A 15 14.99 -7.43 -21.31
N ALA A 16 15.04 -8.48 -20.49
CA ALA A 16 16.02 -9.54 -20.55
C ALA A 16 15.46 -10.81 -19.87
N HIS A 17 16.03 -11.97 -20.19
CA HIS A 17 15.62 -13.24 -19.58
C HIS A 17 15.91 -13.27 -18.08
N ALA A 18 14.99 -13.89 -17.32
CA ALA A 18 15.12 -14.16 -15.88
C ALA A 18 15.46 -12.91 -15.02
N ARG A 19 14.83 -11.77 -15.32
CA ARG A 19 14.97 -10.54 -14.53
C ARG A 19 13.77 -10.31 -13.62
N ASN A 20 14.06 -9.88 -12.40
CA ASN A 20 13.06 -9.38 -11.47
C ASN A 20 12.54 -8.02 -11.94
N ALA A 21 11.25 -7.77 -11.77
CA ALA A 21 10.60 -6.50 -12.05
C ALA A 21 9.54 -6.19 -10.99
N TYR A 22 9.22 -4.91 -10.82
CA TYR A 22 8.20 -4.40 -9.92
C TYR A 22 7.70 -3.04 -10.42
N THR A 23 6.89 -2.31 -9.63
CA THR A 23 6.23 -1.04 -10.01
C THR A 23 6.83 0.18 -9.29
N PRO A 24 8.03 0.65 -9.68
CA PRO A 24 8.59 1.89 -9.13
C PRO A 24 7.81 3.14 -9.57
N GLN A 25 8.19 4.32 -9.06
CA GLN A 25 7.49 5.59 -9.35
C GLN A 25 7.53 5.99 -10.84
N GLU A 26 8.50 5.50 -11.59
CA GLU A 26 8.66 5.76 -13.02
C GLU A 26 7.93 4.74 -13.91
N MET A 27 7.29 3.73 -13.32
CA MET A 27 6.62 2.69 -14.10
C MET A 27 5.39 3.25 -14.83
N VAL A 28 5.39 3.09 -16.15
CA VAL A 28 4.28 3.54 -17.01
C VAL A 28 3.02 2.69 -16.84
N GLY A 29 3.21 1.37 -16.67
CA GLY A 29 2.15 0.38 -16.54
C GLY A 29 1.75 0.06 -15.10
N GLY A 30 0.77 -0.83 -14.98
CA GLY A 30 0.22 -1.31 -13.72
C GLY A 30 -0.77 -2.45 -13.98
N ILE A 31 -1.61 -2.75 -13.00
CA ILE A 31 -2.63 -3.79 -13.12
C ILE A 31 -3.60 -3.48 -14.27
N SER A 32 -3.79 -4.45 -15.17
CA SER A 32 -4.72 -4.29 -16.29
C SER A 32 -6.15 -4.20 -15.78
N LYS A 33 -6.95 -3.34 -16.41
CA LYS A 33 -8.41 -3.27 -16.21
C LYS A 33 -9.13 -4.59 -16.54
N ASP A 34 -8.51 -5.45 -17.33
CA ASP A 34 -9.08 -6.74 -17.74
C ASP A 34 -8.85 -7.84 -16.69
N GLU A 35 -7.95 -7.61 -15.71
CA GLU A 35 -7.78 -8.52 -14.58
C GLU A 35 -8.85 -8.25 -13.53
N ILE A 36 -9.50 -9.31 -13.06
CA ILE A 36 -10.52 -9.21 -12.01
C ILE A 36 -9.84 -9.45 -10.66
N LEU A 37 -9.88 -8.44 -9.79
CA LEU A 37 -9.33 -8.54 -8.44
C LEU A 37 -10.35 -9.09 -7.45
N LEU A 38 -9.85 -9.74 -6.40
CA LEU A 38 -10.65 -10.26 -5.29
C LEU A 38 -11.73 -9.29 -4.76
N PRO A 39 -11.45 -8.01 -4.42
CA PRO A 39 -12.48 -7.09 -3.93
C PRO A 39 -13.62 -6.85 -4.95
N GLN A 40 -13.35 -6.87 -6.26
CA GLN A 40 -14.40 -6.77 -7.28
C GLN A 40 -15.34 -7.98 -7.27
N LEU A 41 -14.80 -9.18 -7.00
CA LEU A 41 -15.61 -10.39 -6.85
C LEU A 41 -16.43 -10.36 -5.56
N LEU A 42 -15.80 -9.95 -4.45
CA LEU A 42 -16.46 -9.86 -3.14
C LEU A 42 -17.55 -8.80 -3.11
N LYS A 43 -17.39 -7.68 -3.83
CA LYS A 43 -18.41 -6.65 -3.98
C LYS A 43 -19.72 -7.20 -4.55
N LYS A 44 -19.66 -8.20 -5.44
CA LYS A 44 -20.86 -8.91 -5.95
C LYS A 44 -21.60 -9.72 -4.87
N GLN A 45 -20.93 -10.01 -3.76
CA GLN A 45 -21.48 -10.70 -2.59
C GLN A 45 -21.82 -9.72 -1.45
N GLY A 46 -21.85 -8.41 -1.73
CA GLY A 46 -22.21 -7.39 -0.75
C GLY A 46 -21.11 -6.96 0.21
N TYR A 47 -19.85 -7.35 -0.05
CA TYR A 47 -18.73 -6.93 0.81
C TYR A 47 -18.35 -5.47 0.59
N VAL A 48 -18.03 -4.78 1.68
CA VAL A 48 -17.27 -3.52 1.65
C VAL A 48 -15.78 -3.85 1.81
N SER A 49 -14.94 -3.31 0.92
CA SER A 49 -13.52 -3.64 0.86
C SER A 49 -12.63 -2.43 1.17
N LYS A 50 -11.68 -2.60 2.08
CA LYS A 50 -10.65 -1.59 2.38
C LYS A 50 -9.26 -2.17 2.21
N ILE A 51 -8.35 -1.40 1.61
CA ILE A 51 -6.91 -1.64 1.69
C ILE A 51 -6.29 -0.66 2.69
N VAL A 52 -5.43 -1.19 3.57
CA VAL A 52 -4.60 -0.37 4.46
C VAL A 52 -3.14 -0.70 4.21
N GLY A 53 -2.35 0.30 3.84
CA GLY A 53 -0.93 0.18 3.54
C GLY A 53 -0.61 0.18 2.05
N LYS A 54 0.39 -0.61 1.67
CA LYS A 54 1.04 -0.51 0.36
C LYS A 54 0.24 -1.20 -0.74
N TRP A 55 0.05 -0.50 -1.87
CA TRP A 55 -0.64 -1.03 -3.04
C TRP A 55 0.28 -1.77 -4.02
N HIS A 56 1.25 -1.08 -4.62
CA HIS A 56 2.29 -1.66 -5.50
C HIS A 56 1.79 -2.36 -6.78
N LEU A 57 0.57 -2.06 -7.23
CA LEU A 57 0.03 -2.55 -8.51
C LEU A 57 -0.05 -1.44 -9.58
N GLY A 58 0.63 -0.32 -9.36
CA GLY A 58 0.68 0.84 -10.25
C GLY A 58 0.28 2.11 -9.50
N HIS A 59 0.95 3.23 -9.82
CA HIS A 59 0.77 4.50 -9.10
C HIS A 59 -0.05 5.53 -9.88
N ARG A 60 -0.22 5.33 -11.18
CA ARG A 60 -1.00 6.24 -12.03
C ARG A 60 -2.50 6.08 -11.74
N PRO A 61 -3.32 7.13 -11.95
CA PRO A 61 -4.71 7.15 -11.51
C PRO A 61 -5.53 5.91 -11.87
N GLN A 62 -5.41 5.41 -13.11
CA GLN A 62 -6.16 4.24 -13.59
C GLN A 62 -5.77 2.91 -12.93
N TYR A 63 -4.67 2.87 -12.16
CA TYR A 63 -4.18 1.69 -11.49
C TYR A 63 -4.42 1.73 -9.97
N LEU A 64 -4.96 2.83 -9.43
CA LEU A 64 -5.18 2.99 -7.99
C LEU A 64 -6.26 2.04 -7.48
N PRO A 65 -6.19 1.58 -6.21
CA PRO A 65 -7.02 0.48 -5.72
C PRO A 65 -8.53 0.72 -5.80
N LEU A 66 -8.99 1.97 -5.73
CA LEU A 66 -10.41 2.33 -5.85
C LEU A 66 -10.98 2.03 -7.24
N GLU A 67 -10.15 2.10 -8.29
CA GLU A 67 -10.53 1.70 -9.65
C GLU A 67 -10.63 0.18 -9.81
N HIS A 68 -10.11 -0.59 -8.84
CA HIS A 68 -9.98 -2.04 -8.90
C HIS A 68 -10.73 -2.76 -7.78
N GLY A 69 -11.84 -2.15 -7.33
CA GLY A 69 -12.86 -2.78 -6.49
C GLY A 69 -12.76 -2.53 -4.99
N PHE A 70 -11.71 -1.87 -4.51
CA PHE A 70 -11.70 -1.39 -3.13
C PHE A 70 -12.64 -0.18 -3.01
N ASP A 71 -13.37 -0.10 -1.90
CA ASP A 71 -14.25 1.03 -1.58
C ASP A 71 -13.49 2.10 -0.77
N GLU A 72 -12.50 1.68 0.02
CA GLU A 72 -11.68 2.56 0.85
C GLU A 72 -10.18 2.22 0.73
N TRP A 73 -9.32 3.24 0.87
CA TRP A 73 -7.88 3.08 0.95
C TRP A 73 -7.23 4.07 1.89
N PHE A 74 -6.32 3.60 2.74
CA PHE A 74 -5.34 4.45 3.38
C PHE A 74 -3.94 3.88 3.17
N GLY A 75 -3.04 4.61 2.52
CA GLY A 75 -1.67 4.14 2.29
C GLY A 75 -1.03 4.65 1.02
N SER A 76 -0.02 3.95 0.52
CA SER A 76 0.84 4.46 -0.56
C SER A 76 0.85 3.56 -1.79
N PRO A 77 0.87 4.14 -3.02
CA PRO A 77 0.98 3.35 -4.24
C PRO A 77 2.33 2.63 -4.39
N ASN A 78 3.38 3.13 -3.74
CA ASN A 78 4.76 2.65 -3.86
C ASN A 78 5.35 2.28 -2.50
N CYS A 79 6.64 1.97 -2.45
CA CYS A 79 7.39 1.74 -1.21
C CYS A 79 7.57 3.03 -0.40
N HIS A 80 8.11 2.95 0.82
CA HIS A 80 8.41 4.10 1.66
C HIS A 80 9.88 4.55 1.60
N PHE A 81 10.58 4.31 0.48
CA PHE A 81 11.99 4.69 0.35
C PHE A 81 12.16 6.20 0.13
N GLY A 82 13.23 6.79 0.67
CA GLY A 82 13.54 8.22 0.65
C GLY A 82 14.54 8.58 1.77
N PRO A 83 14.67 9.86 2.16
CA PRO A 83 14.08 11.02 1.51
C PRO A 83 14.68 11.25 0.12
N TYR A 84 13.87 11.70 -0.83
CA TYR A 84 14.35 12.12 -2.15
C TYR A 84 14.55 13.63 -2.23
N ASN A 85 15.37 14.04 -3.21
CA ASN A 85 15.40 15.43 -3.65
C ASN A 85 14.23 15.65 -4.63
N ASN A 86 13.24 16.44 -4.20
CA ASN A 86 12.02 16.73 -4.95
C ASN A 86 12.27 17.34 -6.35
N SER A 87 13.46 17.86 -6.65
CA SER A 87 13.83 18.33 -7.99
C SER A 87 14.16 17.19 -8.98
N VAL A 88 14.47 15.99 -8.48
CA VAL A 88 14.84 14.81 -9.29
C VAL A 88 13.76 13.74 -9.19
N ARG A 89 13.29 13.48 -7.97
CA ARG A 89 12.24 12.50 -7.68
C ARG A 89 11.44 12.99 -6.48
N PRO A 90 10.12 13.05 -6.55
CA PRO A 90 9.33 13.45 -5.39
C PRO A 90 9.38 12.37 -4.31
N ASN A 91 9.24 12.81 -3.06
CA ASN A 91 8.86 11.92 -1.97
C ASN A 91 7.52 11.22 -2.29
N ILE A 92 7.39 9.99 -1.81
CA ILE A 92 6.30 9.11 -2.19
C ILE A 92 5.02 9.49 -1.44
N PRO A 93 3.88 9.64 -2.12
CA PRO A 93 2.63 10.08 -1.50
C PRO A 93 1.97 8.98 -0.65
N ILE A 94 1.19 9.42 0.34
CA ILE A 94 0.19 8.66 1.08
C ILE A 94 -1.19 9.25 0.78
N TYR A 95 -2.15 8.37 0.54
CA TYR A 95 -3.52 8.68 0.19
C TYR A 95 -4.48 8.27 1.28
N ASN A 96 -5.56 9.03 1.40
CA ASN A 96 -6.84 8.59 1.93
C ASN A 96 -7.84 8.63 0.78
N ASN A 97 -8.23 7.46 0.29
CA ASN A 97 -9.01 7.27 -0.92
C ASN A 97 -8.34 7.95 -2.12
N SER A 98 -9.01 8.94 -2.71
CA SER A 98 -8.50 9.70 -3.87
C SER A 98 -7.71 10.94 -3.46
N GLU A 99 -7.70 11.31 -2.18
CA GLU A 99 -7.01 12.49 -1.68
C GLU A 99 -5.60 12.14 -1.21
N MET A 100 -4.61 12.87 -1.71
CA MET A 100 -3.24 12.77 -1.21
C MET A 100 -3.12 13.58 0.09
N LEU A 101 -2.86 12.91 1.21
CA LEU A 101 -2.73 13.57 2.51
C LEU A 101 -1.33 14.16 2.75
N GLY A 102 -0.32 13.65 2.07
CA GLY A 102 1.07 14.05 2.26
C GLY A 102 2.04 13.04 1.68
N ARG A 103 3.33 13.18 1.99
CA ARG A 103 4.41 12.32 1.50
C ARG A 103 5.20 11.71 2.67
N TYR A 104 5.81 10.56 2.42
CA TYR A 104 6.83 10.02 3.31
C TYR A 104 8.00 11.01 3.46
N PHE A 105 8.60 11.07 4.65
CA PHE A 105 9.66 12.01 5.03
C PHE A 105 9.24 13.49 5.06
N GLU A 106 7.97 13.80 4.79
CA GLU A 106 7.36 15.13 4.89
C GLU A 106 6.27 15.11 5.99
N GLU A 107 4.99 14.95 5.66
CA GLU A 107 3.93 14.82 6.65
C GLU A 107 4.02 13.48 7.41
N PHE A 108 4.52 12.44 6.73
CA PHE A 108 4.67 11.09 7.29
C PHE A 108 6.13 10.77 7.54
N GLN A 109 6.62 11.20 8.70
CA GLN A 109 8.02 11.10 9.09
C GLN A 109 8.50 9.65 9.31
N ILE A 110 9.69 9.34 8.78
CA ILE A 110 10.45 8.12 9.03
C ILE A 110 11.88 8.55 9.35
N ASN A 111 12.29 8.37 10.61
CA ASN A 111 13.64 8.74 11.03
C ASN A 111 14.63 7.62 10.70
N LEU A 112 15.43 7.82 9.65
CA LEU A 112 16.41 6.81 9.21
C LEU A 112 17.54 6.54 10.21
N LYS A 113 17.81 7.45 11.15
CA LYS A 113 18.85 7.25 12.17
C LYS A 113 18.36 6.36 13.31
N THR A 114 17.09 6.51 13.71
CA THR A 114 16.53 5.79 14.87
C THR A 114 15.60 4.65 14.48
N GLY A 115 15.11 4.60 13.24
CA GLY A 115 14.03 3.71 12.81
C GLY A 115 12.64 4.15 13.29
N GLU A 116 12.49 5.35 13.85
CA GLU A 116 11.22 5.79 14.42
C GLU A 116 10.21 6.21 13.34
N SER A 117 9.01 5.63 13.38
CA SER A 117 7.83 6.09 12.63
C SER A 117 6.53 5.58 13.24
N ASN A 118 5.45 6.39 13.18
CA ASN A 118 4.13 6.03 13.68
C ASN A 118 3.22 5.35 12.64
N LEU A 119 3.71 5.10 11.41
CA LEU A 119 2.90 4.56 10.32
C LEU A 119 2.17 3.26 10.67
N THR A 120 2.81 2.32 11.39
CA THR A 120 2.15 1.07 11.80
C THR A 120 0.99 1.32 12.77
N GLN A 121 1.09 2.35 13.62
CA GLN A 121 0.00 2.73 14.53
C GLN A 121 -1.16 3.38 13.77
N LEU A 122 -0.86 4.22 12.77
CA LEU A 122 -1.87 4.78 11.88
C LEU A 122 -2.59 3.67 11.10
N TYR A 123 -1.85 2.71 10.53
CA TYR A 123 -2.44 1.56 9.84
C TYR A 123 -3.28 0.68 10.77
N LEU A 124 -2.87 0.52 12.03
CA LEU A 124 -3.66 -0.18 13.04
C LEU A 124 -4.99 0.54 13.28
N GLN A 125 -4.95 1.86 13.49
CA GLN A 125 -6.14 2.67 13.71
C GLN A 125 -7.10 2.59 12.52
N GLU A 126 -6.59 2.76 11.30
CA GLU A 126 -7.38 2.67 10.05
C GLU A 126 -8.07 1.32 9.85
N GLY A 127 -7.42 0.24 10.29
CA GLY A 127 -7.99 -1.10 10.28
C GLY A 127 -9.07 -1.29 11.34
N LEU A 128 -8.81 -0.86 12.58
CA LEU A 128 -9.76 -0.95 13.69
C LEU A 128 -11.03 -0.13 13.39
N ASP A 129 -10.88 1.12 12.95
CA ASP A 129 -12.00 2.00 12.63
C ASP A 129 -12.86 1.45 11.51
N PHE A 130 -12.24 0.80 10.51
CA PHE A 130 -12.99 0.13 9.45
C PHE A 130 -13.78 -1.06 9.99
N ILE A 131 -13.16 -1.95 10.77
CA ILE A 131 -13.84 -3.12 11.35
C ILE A 131 -15.03 -2.68 12.21
N LEU A 132 -14.84 -1.66 13.06
CA LEU A 132 -15.88 -1.14 13.95
C LEU A 132 -17.07 -0.60 13.14
N ARG A 133 -16.81 0.26 12.13
CA ARG A 133 -17.87 0.81 11.26
C ARG A 133 -18.65 -0.27 10.53
N GLN A 134 -17.97 -1.25 9.93
CA GLN A 134 -18.66 -2.30 9.18
C GLN A 134 -19.44 -3.25 10.10
N THR A 135 -18.95 -3.50 11.31
CA THR A 135 -19.66 -4.29 12.32
C THR A 135 -20.94 -3.59 12.77
N GLU A 136 -20.87 -2.28 13.05
CA GLU A 136 -22.05 -1.47 13.41
C GLU A 136 -23.08 -1.43 12.27
N ALA A 137 -22.62 -1.27 11.03
CA ALA A 137 -23.45 -1.30 9.84
C ALA A 137 -23.99 -2.71 9.48
N LYS A 138 -23.54 -3.77 10.17
CA LYS A 138 -23.84 -5.18 9.88
C LYS A 138 -23.53 -5.57 8.43
N GLN A 139 -22.47 -4.99 7.86
CA GLN A 139 -22.00 -5.29 6.51
C GLN A 139 -20.85 -6.30 6.56
N PRO A 140 -20.82 -7.33 5.69
CA PRO A 140 -19.63 -8.16 5.54
C PRO A 140 -18.48 -7.29 5.00
N PHE A 141 -17.29 -7.46 5.56
CA PHE A 141 -16.14 -6.64 5.19
C PHE A 141 -14.94 -7.46 4.77
N PHE A 142 -14.13 -6.88 3.89
CA PHE A 142 -12.84 -7.40 3.47
C PHE A 142 -11.77 -6.35 3.75
N LEU A 143 -10.91 -6.61 4.75
CA LEU A 143 -9.77 -5.77 5.06
C LEU A 143 -8.49 -6.40 4.49
N TYR A 144 -7.88 -5.74 3.51
CA TYR A 144 -6.56 -6.09 3.00
C TYR A 144 -5.50 -5.25 3.70
N TRP A 145 -4.92 -5.81 4.77
CA TRP A 145 -3.90 -5.15 5.59
C TRP A 145 -2.49 -5.47 5.08
N ALA A 146 -1.93 -4.54 4.30
CA ALA A 146 -0.64 -4.66 3.63
C ALA A 146 0.38 -3.66 4.21
N ALA A 147 0.59 -3.73 5.53
CA ALA A 147 1.62 -2.96 6.22
C ALA A 147 3.02 -3.36 5.74
N ASP A 148 3.94 -2.39 5.68
CA ASP A 148 5.24 -2.56 5.04
C ASP A 148 6.43 -2.18 5.94
N ALA A 149 6.22 -2.03 7.24
CA ALA A 149 7.23 -1.62 8.22
C ALA A 149 8.50 -2.49 8.26
N THR A 150 8.41 -3.76 7.85
CA THR A 150 9.54 -4.70 7.79
C THR A 150 10.33 -4.62 6.49
N HIS A 151 9.85 -3.90 5.48
CA HIS A 151 10.61 -3.61 4.27
C HIS A 151 11.63 -2.50 4.58
N ALA A 152 12.82 -2.55 3.98
CA ALA A 152 13.82 -1.51 4.18
C ALA A 152 13.35 -0.17 3.56
N HIS A 153 13.50 0.97 4.24
CA HIS A 153 14.06 1.17 5.59
C HIS A 153 13.08 0.73 6.69
N VAL A 154 13.50 -0.21 7.53
CA VAL A 154 12.64 -0.76 8.58
C VAL A 154 12.33 0.32 9.62
N TYR A 155 11.08 0.37 10.07
CA TYR A 155 10.65 1.35 11.07
C TYR A 155 9.71 0.74 12.11
N ALA A 156 9.64 1.38 13.28
CA ALA A 156 8.69 1.07 14.33
C ALA A 156 8.31 2.32 15.13
N SER A 157 7.17 2.31 15.83
CA SER A 157 6.82 3.41 16.72
C SER A 157 7.68 3.37 17.98
N LYS A 158 7.88 4.54 18.60
CA LYS A 158 8.78 4.72 19.74
C LYS A 158 8.68 3.65 20.85
N PRO A 159 7.48 3.18 21.27
CA PRO A 159 7.37 2.15 22.31
C PRO A 159 7.98 0.79 21.94
N PHE A 160 8.09 0.49 20.64
CA PHE A 160 8.58 -0.79 20.12
C PHE A 160 10.08 -0.75 19.78
N LEU A 161 10.70 0.42 19.71
CA LEU A 161 12.11 0.56 19.37
C LEU A 161 13.02 -0.14 20.39
N GLY A 162 13.96 -0.95 19.89
CA GLY A 162 14.95 -1.67 20.69
C GLY A 162 14.36 -2.81 21.53
N LYS A 163 13.17 -3.29 21.19
CA LYS A 163 12.48 -4.38 21.92
C LYS A 163 12.64 -5.75 21.26
N SER A 164 12.99 -5.83 19.98
CA SER A 164 13.27 -7.11 19.32
C SER A 164 14.72 -7.55 19.48
N GLN A 165 14.98 -8.86 19.33
CA GLN A 165 16.32 -9.43 19.43
C GLN A 165 17.33 -8.92 18.38
N ARG A 166 16.85 -8.35 17.26
CA ARG A 166 17.72 -7.98 16.11
C ARG A 166 17.89 -6.48 15.93
N GLY A 167 17.55 -5.67 16.93
CA GLY A 167 17.84 -4.23 16.89
C GLY A 167 16.96 -3.45 15.91
N LEU A 168 15.65 -3.64 16.08
CA LEU A 168 14.60 -2.63 15.90
C LEU A 168 13.56 -2.85 16.99
#